data_AF-A0A940QDI1-F1
#
_entry.id   AF-A0A940QDI1-F1
#
_cell.length_a   1.000
_cell.length_b   1.000
_cell.length_c   1.000
_cell.angle_alpha   90.00
_cell.angle_beta   90.00
_cell.angle_gamma   90.00
#
_symmetry.space_group_name_H-M   'P 1'
#
loop_
_entity.id
_entity.type
_entity.pdbx_description
1 polymer ?
#
loop_
_entity_poly.entity_id
_entity_poly.type
_entity_poly.pdbx_seq_one_letter_code
_entity_poly.pdbx_strand_id
1 'polypeptide(L)'
;MKKRIYRLAPCADYDMEHCESWLQDMAKEGWFLHPDSFIFGFAAFEAGTPSSTMRYRLEASAEKRSLWDDNNGYPNDEARSLAEDMGWNYVCSRGQFHIYSCNDPHAPELNTDPEVQALTLKILRKRMRDSFFNTVFWMVCYPLLRSMGNFVSFLTLLGPFALLVAFLLIPLELAQSILALRYLRKLQKRLESGEQPQRKKDWRSHAKPYWFGKILNLLSLVAFFYFIFSAAGDSLLGTYQQSLKEYKEPLPFSTIEDMAEGEFRYDDFGDWNNQIEVRSNWLAPSIIELHQTAQVKMADGSLLDGGLNITYFDCRWNWMAESLAKERQLYDKRRSSKHYQLLELPDYDVDYAIAYNDIFPTVILVEDNRMLRVSFYQTSPNYTMPLEEWVPIFIKDIKQ
;
A
#
# COMPACT_ATOMS: atom_id res chain seq x y z
N MET A 1 39.92 4.21 21.31
CA MET A 1 38.65 4.37 20.56
C MET A 1 38.10 5.76 20.86
N LYS A 2 37.89 6.60 19.83
CA LYS A 2 37.24 7.92 20.04
C LYS A 2 35.78 7.71 20.44
N LYS A 3 35.25 8.53 21.34
CA LYS A 3 33.86 8.45 21.79
C LYS A 3 32.94 8.83 20.62
N ARG A 4 31.94 7.99 20.34
CA ARG A 4 30.93 8.22 19.30
C ARG A 4 29.57 8.54 19.92
N ILE A 5 28.85 9.49 19.33
CA ILE A 5 27.46 9.81 19.68
C ILE A 5 26.60 9.76 18.43
N TYR A 6 25.43 9.14 18.53
CA TYR A 6 24.43 9.17 17.47
C TYR A 6 23.36 10.20 17.82
N ARG A 7 23.08 11.13 16.90
CA ARG A 7 21.97 12.06 17.00
C ARG A 7 21.13 11.97 15.74
N LEU A 8 19.81 11.88 15.90
CA LEU A 8 18.89 11.90 14.77
C LEU A 8 18.76 13.34 14.25
N ALA A 9 18.77 13.45 12.93
CA ALA A 9 18.84 14.73 12.26
C ALA A 9 17.61 15.61 12.55
N PRO A 10 17.79 16.90 12.89
CA PRO A 10 16.70 17.79 13.26
C PRO A 10 15.93 18.39 12.07
N CYS A 11 16.37 18.15 10.86
CA CYS A 11 15.83 18.74 9.63
C CYS A 11 15.63 17.67 8.57
N ALA A 12 14.91 17.98 7.49
CA ALA A 12 14.81 17.10 6.33
C ALA A 12 16.15 17.05 5.55
N ASP A 13 16.31 16.04 4.70
CA ASP A 13 17.48 15.86 3.83
C ASP A 13 17.65 16.97 2.79
N TYR A 14 16.55 17.55 2.29
CA TYR A 14 16.57 18.66 1.35
C TYR A 14 16.88 20.03 1.97
N ASP A 15 16.82 20.15 3.30
CA ASP A 15 16.95 21.43 4.01
C ASP A 15 18.41 21.76 4.34
N MET A 16 19.12 22.24 3.30
CA MET A 16 20.54 22.56 3.39
C MET A 16 20.88 23.58 4.49
N GLU A 17 20.13 24.69 4.58
CA GLU A 17 20.44 25.80 5.49
C GLU A 17 20.42 25.36 6.97
N HIS A 18 19.40 24.59 7.36
CA HIS A 18 19.29 24.08 8.72
C HIS A 18 20.26 22.93 9.01
N CYS A 19 20.58 22.10 8.01
CA CYS A 19 21.56 21.03 8.17
C CYS A 19 22.97 21.60 8.38
N GLU A 20 23.38 22.60 7.58
CA GLU A 20 24.67 23.29 7.75
C GLU A 20 24.79 23.97 9.12
N SER A 21 23.75 24.68 9.54
CA SER A 21 23.71 25.38 10.83
C SER A 21 23.83 24.38 11.99
N TRP A 22 23.13 23.25 11.92
CA TRP A 22 23.19 22.20 12.92
C TRP A 22 24.58 21.54 13.00
N LEU A 23 25.18 21.18 11.87
CA LEU A 23 26.52 20.57 11.85
C LEU A 23 27.60 21.51 12.37
N GLN A 24 27.50 22.81 12.07
CA GLN A 24 28.41 23.82 12.62
C GLN A 24 28.24 23.98 14.13
N ASP A 25 27.01 23.97 14.65
CA ASP A 25 26.77 24.02 16.10
C ASP A 25 27.31 22.77 16.81
N MET A 26 27.17 21.58 16.21
CA MET A 26 27.77 20.35 16.73
C MET A 26 29.30 20.42 16.78
N ALA A 27 29.94 21.00 15.76
CA ALA A 27 31.40 21.14 15.73
C ALA A 27 31.93 22.16 16.76
N LYS A 28 31.17 23.22 17.05
CA LYS A 28 31.46 24.13 18.19
C LYS A 28 31.43 23.39 19.52
N GLU A 29 30.53 22.41 19.66
CA GLU A 29 30.45 21.54 20.84
C GLU A 29 31.55 20.44 20.86
N GLY A 30 32.40 20.35 19.83
CA GLY A 30 33.48 19.35 19.72
C GLY A 30 33.06 18.02 19.08
N TRP A 31 31.93 17.98 18.40
CA TRP A 31 31.41 16.80 17.71
C TRP A 31 31.58 16.94 16.19
N PHE A 32 32.44 16.10 15.61
CA PHE A 32 32.70 16.07 14.16
C PHE A 32 31.94 14.94 13.49
N LEU A 33 31.46 15.19 12.28
CA LEU A 33 30.68 14.22 11.53
C LEU A 33 31.56 13.04 11.07
N HIS A 34 31.11 11.81 11.29
CA HIS A 34 31.81 10.61 10.84
C HIS A 34 31.50 10.31 9.36
N PRO A 35 32.42 9.69 8.58
CA PRO A 35 32.15 9.30 7.19
C PRO A 35 30.93 8.36 7.02
N ASP A 36 30.76 7.39 7.92
CA ASP A 36 29.60 6.48 7.93
C ASP A 36 28.36 7.10 8.62
N SER A 37 28.02 8.34 8.30
CA SER A 37 26.90 9.08 8.91
C SER A 37 25.63 9.07 8.05
N PHE A 38 24.50 9.43 8.68
CA PHE A 38 23.17 9.54 8.08
C PHE A 38 22.52 8.22 7.67
N ILE A 39 22.80 7.15 8.42
CA ILE A 39 22.12 5.86 8.28
C ILE A 39 20.73 5.96 8.94
N PHE A 40 19.66 5.71 8.19
CA PHE A 40 18.26 5.84 8.64
C PHE A 40 17.92 7.18 9.33
N GLY A 41 18.60 8.26 8.94
CA GLY A 41 18.41 9.60 9.52
C GLY A 41 19.29 9.90 10.74
N PHE A 42 20.03 8.92 11.27
CA PHE A 42 20.97 9.13 12.37
C PHE A 42 22.32 9.61 11.87
N ALA A 43 22.78 10.77 12.36
CA ALA A 43 24.15 11.22 12.16
C ALA A 43 25.05 10.67 13.27
N ALA A 44 26.18 10.11 12.87
CA ALA A 44 27.21 9.64 13.77
C ALA A 44 28.27 10.73 13.95
N PHE A 45 28.58 11.07 15.19
CA PHE A 45 29.59 12.07 15.51
C PHE A 45 30.75 11.43 16.27
N GLU A 46 31.96 11.85 15.98
CA GLU A 46 33.16 11.55 16.75
C GLU A 46 33.57 12.73 17.62
N ALA A 47 33.99 12.43 18.85
CA ALA A 47 34.56 13.42 19.74
C ALA A 47 35.91 13.93 19.19
N GLY A 48 36.04 15.24 19.09
CA GLY A 48 37.28 15.93 18.76
C GLY A 48 37.44 17.20 19.60
N THR A 49 38.46 17.98 19.28
CA THR A 49 38.68 19.29 19.92
C THR A 49 37.63 20.29 19.43
N PRO A 50 36.92 21.00 20.33
CA PRO A 50 35.97 22.04 19.95
C PRO A 50 36.58 23.00 18.94
N SER A 51 35.98 23.07 17.75
CA SER A 51 36.46 23.94 16.68
C SER A 51 35.33 24.86 16.26
N SER A 52 35.45 26.14 16.60
CA SER A 52 34.57 27.20 16.11
C SER A 52 34.87 27.57 14.65
N THR A 53 35.97 27.08 14.08
CA THR A 53 36.40 27.38 12.71
C THR A 53 35.90 26.36 11.68
N MET A 54 35.39 25.22 12.13
CA MET A 54 34.91 24.16 11.25
C MET A 54 33.64 24.55 10.50
N ARG A 55 33.72 24.60 9.17
CA ARG A 55 32.61 24.92 8.26
C ARG A 55 32.12 23.66 7.58
N TYR A 56 30.80 23.47 7.55
CA TYR A 56 30.14 22.45 6.74
C TYR A 56 29.39 23.08 5.58
N ARG A 57 29.47 22.48 4.40
CA ARG A 57 28.74 22.90 3.20
C ARG A 57 28.06 21.70 2.55
N LEU A 58 26.81 21.92 2.13
CA LEU A 58 26.04 20.93 1.40
C LEU A 58 26.00 21.30 -0.08
N GLU A 59 26.41 20.35 -0.92
CA GLU A 59 26.35 20.48 -2.37
C GLU A 59 25.30 19.54 -2.95
N ALA A 60 24.50 20.07 -3.87
CA ALA A 60 23.53 19.30 -4.63
C ALA A 60 24.25 18.33 -5.58
N SER A 61 23.88 17.05 -5.57
CA SER A 61 24.42 16.11 -6.56
C SER A 61 23.71 16.28 -7.91
N ALA A 62 24.47 16.46 -9.00
CA ALA A 62 23.92 16.50 -10.36
C ALA A 62 23.39 15.12 -10.81
N GLU A 63 23.97 14.04 -10.27
CA GLU A 63 23.64 12.66 -10.60
C GLU A 63 22.60 12.06 -9.64
N LYS A 64 21.91 11.00 -10.10
CA LYS A 64 20.88 10.33 -9.30
C LYS A 64 21.53 9.36 -8.34
N ARG A 65 21.67 9.79 -7.08
CA ARG A 65 22.14 8.90 -6.04
C ARG A 65 21.09 7.84 -5.69
N SER A 66 21.49 6.57 -5.77
CA SER A 66 20.78 5.43 -5.20
C SER A 66 21.71 4.71 -4.21
N LEU A 67 21.14 4.00 -3.23
CA LEU A 67 21.92 3.09 -2.37
C LEU A 67 22.53 1.91 -3.16
N TRP A 68 22.04 1.70 -4.39
CA TRP A 68 22.42 0.62 -5.30
C TRP A 68 23.22 1.13 -6.52
N ASP A 69 23.74 2.35 -6.44
CA ASP A 69 24.54 2.96 -7.50
C ASP A 69 25.97 2.39 -7.49
N ASP A 70 26.60 2.24 -8.66
CA ASP A 70 27.93 1.62 -8.82
C ASP A 70 29.01 2.37 -8.03
N ASN A 71 28.84 3.69 -7.88
CA ASN A 71 29.72 4.54 -7.08
C ASN A 71 29.34 4.59 -5.60
N ASN A 72 28.43 3.74 -5.11
CA ASN A 72 27.94 3.72 -3.72
C ASN A 72 27.47 5.10 -3.18
N GLY A 73 27.12 6.00 -4.10
CA GLY A 73 26.78 7.40 -3.84
C GLY A 73 27.95 8.31 -3.44
N TYR A 74 29.20 7.97 -3.74
CA TYR A 74 30.31 8.92 -3.64
C TYR A 74 30.20 10.01 -4.73
N PRO A 75 30.68 11.24 -4.46
CA PRO A 75 30.81 12.26 -5.50
C PRO A 75 31.80 11.81 -6.57
N ASN A 76 31.67 12.33 -7.80
CA ASN A 76 32.63 12.09 -8.87
C ASN A 76 34.05 12.48 -8.42
N ASP A 77 35.05 11.68 -8.79
CA ASP A 77 36.44 11.85 -8.35
C ASP A 77 36.99 13.24 -8.72
N GLU A 78 36.57 13.80 -9.86
CA GLU A 78 36.92 15.15 -10.29
C GLU A 78 36.34 16.26 -9.39
N ALA A 79 35.09 16.09 -8.95
CA ALA A 79 34.45 17.04 -8.03
C ALA A 79 35.08 16.97 -6.65
N ARG A 80 35.52 15.77 -6.24
CA ARG A 80 36.24 15.57 -4.99
C ARG A 80 37.64 16.18 -5.03
N SER A 81 38.42 15.95 -6.09
CA SER A 81 39.77 16.52 -6.22
C SER A 81 39.71 18.05 -6.24
N LEU A 82 38.74 18.62 -6.97
CA LEU A 82 38.54 20.07 -7.01
C LEU A 82 38.19 20.64 -5.63
N ALA A 83 37.35 19.94 -4.85
CA ALA A 83 37.02 20.34 -3.49
C ALA A 83 38.26 20.26 -2.56
N GLU A 84 39.05 19.19 -2.68
CA GLU A 84 40.29 19.01 -1.91
C GLU A 84 41.31 20.10 -2.23
N ASP A 85 41.45 20.51 -3.49
CA ASP A 85 42.30 21.63 -3.94
C ASP A 85 41.86 22.98 -3.33
N MET A 86 40.56 23.15 -3.07
CA MET A 86 40.01 24.31 -2.37
C MET A 86 40.08 24.20 -0.84
N GLY A 87 40.65 23.12 -0.30
CA GLY A 87 40.79 22.87 1.13
C GLY A 87 39.53 22.27 1.81
N TRP A 88 38.62 21.69 1.02
CA TRP A 88 37.40 21.04 1.50
C TRP A 88 37.51 19.53 1.45
N ASN A 89 37.28 18.88 2.58
CA ASN A 89 37.28 17.43 2.69
C ASN A 89 35.85 16.90 2.60
N TYR A 90 35.59 15.99 1.66
CA TYR A 90 34.34 15.24 1.61
C TYR A 90 34.23 14.34 2.86
N VAL A 91 33.08 14.39 3.54
CA VAL A 91 32.83 13.57 4.74
C VAL A 91 31.87 12.45 4.42
N CYS A 92 30.64 12.80 4.07
CA CYS A 92 29.58 11.85 3.83
C CYS A 92 28.50 12.50 2.97
N SER A 93 27.40 11.80 2.77
CA SER A 93 26.29 12.32 2.01
C SER A 93 24.97 12.09 2.70
N ARG A 94 23.98 12.90 2.31
CA ARG A 94 22.65 12.88 2.89
C ARG A 94 21.60 13.09 1.80
N GLY A 95 20.80 12.06 1.52
CA GLY A 95 19.81 12.11 0.44
C GLY A 95 20.49 12.36 -0.91
N GLN A 96 20.15 13.47 -1.57
CA GLN A 96 20.76 13.88 -2.85
C GLN A 96 21.85 14.97 -2.68
N PHE A 97 22.39 15.13 -1.47
CA PHE A 97 23.40 16.14 -1.13
C PHE A 97 24.70 15.51 -0.63
N HIS A 98 25.83 16.09 -1.03
CA HIS A 98 27.16 15.77 -0.53
C HIS A 98 27.56 16.77 0.56
N ILE A 99 28.18 16.29 1.64
CA ILE A 99 28.58 17.11 2.78
C ILE A 99 30.10 17.22 2.79
N TYR A 100 30.57 18.46 2.66
CA TYR A 100 31.98 18.82 2.73
C TYR A 100 32.28 19.57 4.03
N SER A 101 33.50 19.41 4.53
CA SER A 101 33.97 20.05 5.74
C SER A 101 35.31 20.77 5.52
N CYS A 102 35.48 21.94 6.14
CA CYS A 102 36.72 22.71 6.05
C CYS A 102 37.07 23.29 7.43
N ASN A 103 38.30 23.06 7.88
CA ASN A 103 38.82 23.56 9.16
C ASN A 103 39.45 24.96 9.06
N ASP A 104 39.83 25.39 7.85
CA ASP A 104 40.51 26.66 7.62
C ASP A 104 39.50 27.81 7.44
N PRO A 105 39.55 28.86 8.29
CA PRO A 105 38.75 30.08 8.12
C PRO A 105 39.01 30.83 6.81
N HIS A 106 40.23 30.74 6.26
CA HIS A 106 40.67 31.51 5.10
C HIS A 106 40.50 30.78 3.76
N ALA A 107 40.16 29.49 3.77
CA ALA A 107 39.94 28.74 2.55
C ALA A 107 38.76 29.32 1.74
N PRO A 108 38.87 29.33 0.39
CA PRO A 108 37.82 29.85 -0.50
C PRO A 108 36.50 29.11 -0.30
N GLU A 109 35.39 29.77 -0.64
CA GLU A 109 34.08 29.12 -0.58
C GLU A 109 33.98 28.01 -1.61
N LEU A 110 33.47 26.84 -1.20
CA LEU A 110 33.32 25.66 -2.06
C LEU A 110 32.54 25.98 -3.34
N ASN A 111 31.47 26.77 -3.22
CA ASN A 111 30.67 27.22 -4.36
C ASN A 111 31.01 28.67 -4.67
N THR A 112 31.87 28.86 -5.68
CA THR A 112 32.27 30.19 -6.17
C THR A 112 31.26 30.79 -7.15
N ASP A 113 30.45 29.96 -7.82
CA ASP A 113 29.43 30.40 -8.79
C ASP A 113 28.01 30.00 -8.35
N PRO A 114 27.14 30.96 -7.99
CA PRO A 114 25.74 30.69 -7.65
C PRO A 114 24.92 30.17 -8.84
N GLU A 115 25.29 30.48 -10.08
CA GLU A 115 24.57 30.02 -11.28
C GLU A 115 24.74 28.51 -11.49
N VAL A 116 25.95 28.00 -11.31
CA VAL A 116 26.24 26.55 -11.35
C VAL A 116 25.45 25.83 -10.27
N GLN A 117 25.41 26.37 -9.05
CA GLN A 117 24.62 25.79 -7.96
C GLN A 117 23.11 25.78 -8.29
N ALA A 118 22.60 26.85 -8.91
CA ALA A 118 21.20 26.93 -9.33
C ALA A 118 20.85 25.90 -10.43
N LEU A 119 21.77 25.63 -11.37
CA LEU A 119 21.60 24.61 -12.40
C LEU A 119 21.50 23.20 -11.79
N THR A 120 22.39 22.87 -10.84
CA THR A 120 22.34 21.55 -10.18
C THR A 120 21.06 21.37 -9.36
N LEU A 121 20.59 22.43 -8.69
CA LEU A 121 19.30 22.42 -8.00
C LEU A 121 18.10 22.29 -8.95
N LYS A 122 18.18 22.88 -10.15
CA LYS A 122 17.16 22.74 -11.20
C LYS A 122 17.04 21.28 -11.65
N ILE A 123 18.17 20.60 -11.84
CA ILE A 123 18.22 19.17 -12.18
C ILE A 123 17.60 18.33 -11.06
N LEU A 124 17.99 18.57 -9.80
CA LEU A 124 17.40 17.90 -8.64
C LEU A 124 15.89 18.13 -8.53
N ARG A 125 15.44 19.37 -8.69
CA ARG A 125 14.01 19.73 -8.62
C ARG A 125 13.21 19.01 -9.71
N LYS A 126 13.76 18.91 -10.93
CA LYS A 126 13.12 18.14 -12.02
C LYS A 126 12.97 16.68 -11.63
N ARG A 127 14.03 16.05 -11.12
CA ARG A 127 13.99 14.66 -10.63
C ARG A 127 12.99 14.44 -9.50
N MET A 128 12.99 15.30 -8.49
CA MET A 128 12.02 15.20 -7.38
C MET A 128 10.58 15.40 -7.84
N ARG A 129 10.35 16.27 -8.83
CA ARG A 129 9.03 16.49 -9.41
C ARG A 129 8.57 15.26 -10.20
N ASP A 130 9.44 14.69 -11.02
CA ASP A 130 9.12 13.51 -11.81
C ASP A 130 8.89 12.31 -10.89
N SER A 131 9.68 12.17 -9.81
CA SER A 131 9.43 11.21 -8.74
C SER A 131 8.09 11.47 -8.04
N PHE A 132 7.76 12.72 -7.70
CA PHE A 132 6.48 13.07 -7.08
C PHE A 132 5.29 12.62 -7.94
N PHE A 133 5.32 12.90 -9.25
CA PHE A 133 4.25 12.46 -10.16
C PHE A 133 4.19 10.94 -10.27
N ASN A 134 5.33 10.26 -10.30
CA ASN A 134 5.37 8.79 -10.27
C ASN A 134 4.76 8.25 -8.97
N THR A 135 5.10 8.83 -7.81
CA THR A 135 4.55 8.43 -6.52
C THR A 135 3.04 8.71 -6.45
N VAL A 136 2.56 9.86 -6.92
CA VAL A 136 1.12 10.17 -7.01
C VAL A 136 0.41 9.15 -7.91
N PHE A 137 1.02 8.81 -9.05
CA PHE A 137 0.46 7.84 -9.97
C PHE A 137 0.29 6.47 -9.29
N TRP A 138 1.32 5.95 -8.63
CA TRP A 138 1.27 4.62 -7.99
C TRP A 138 0.44 4.59 -6.69
N MET A 139 0.43 5.65 -5.90
CA MET A 139 -0.30 5.67 -4.61
C MET A 139 -1.76 6.09 -4.74
N VAL A 140 -2.11 6.86 -5.78
CA VAL A 140 -3.46 7.43 -5.94
C VAL A 140 -4.09 6.97 -7.23
N CYS A 141 -3.48 7.27 -8.38
CA CYS A 141 -4.12 7.00 -9.67
C CYS A 141 -4.29 5.50 -9.95
N TYR A 142 -3.26 4.70 -9.72
CA TYR A 142 -3.29 3.27 -10.01
C TYR A 142 -4.30 2.50 -9.14
N PRO A 143 -4.35 2.68 -7.80
CA PRO A 143 -5.38 2.07 -6.97
C PRO A 143 -6.79 2.51 -7.38
N LEU A 144 -6.99 3.81 -7.65
CA LEU A 144 -8.29 4.32 -8.11
C LEU A 144 -8.71 3.69 -9.43
N LEU A 145 -7.81 3.62 -10.42
CA LEU A 145 -8.06 2.99 -11.72
C LEU A 145 -8.36 1.50 -11.57
N ARG A 146 -7.67 0.80 -10.66
CA ARG A 146 -7.90 -0.62 -10.38
C ARG A 146 -9.22 -0.86 -9.63
N SER A 147 -9.61 0.06 -8.75
CA SER A 147 -10.88 -0.01 -8.01
C SER A 147 -12.09 0.44 -8.83
N MET A 148 -11.91 1.01 -10.03
CA MET A 148 -13.02 1.41 -10.90
C MET A 148 -13.89 0.18 -11.23
N GLY A 149 -15.05 0.10 -10.57
CA GLY A 149 -16.00 -1.00 -10.68
C GLY A 149 -15.75 -2.21 -9.77
N ASN A 150 -14.86 -2.10 -8.78
CA ASN A 150 -14.57 -3.11 -7.74
C ASN A 150 -14.29 -2.44 -6.37
N PHE A 151 -14.87 -1.27 -6.11
CA PHE A 151 -14.55 -0.45 -4.95
C PHE A 151 -15.06 -1.07 -3.65
N VAL A 152 -16.29 -1.58 -3.64
CA VAL A 152 -16.86 -2.22 -2.44
C VAL A 152 -16.15 -3.54 -2.16
N SER A 153 -15.80 -4.29 -3.21
CA SER A 153 -14.99 -5.50 -3.11
C SER A 153 -13.58 -5.22 -2.58
N PHE A 154 -12.98 -4.08 -2.98
CA PHE A 154 -11.67 -3.65 -2.48
C PHE A 154 -11.74 -3.20 -1.02
N LEU A 155 -12.82 -2.52 -0.62
CA LEU A 155 -13.10 -2.12 0.76
C LEU A 155 -13.27 -3.31 1.69
N THR A 156 -14.00 -4.36 1.26
CA THR A 156 -14.20 -5.56 2.08
C THR A 156 -12.93 -6.41 2.18
N LEU A 157 -12.08 -6.42 1.14
CA LEU A 157 -10.82 -7.17 1.14
C LEU A 157 -9.75 -6.56 2.04
N LEU A 158 -9.47 -5.25 1.89
CA LEU A 158 -8.42 -4.59 2.69
C LEU A 158 -8.90 -4.13 4.07
N GLY A 159 -10.22 -3.97 4.23
CA GLY A 159 -10.83 -3.45 5.43
C GLY A 159 -10.82 -1.91 5.50
N PRO A 160 -11.81 -1.32 6.19
CA PRO A 160 -11.98 0.14 6.25
C PRO A 160 -10.82 0.84 6.96
N PHE A 161 -10.22 0.20 7.97
CA PHE A 161 -9.14 0.80 8.75
C PHE A 161 -7.82 0.92 7.97
N ALA A 162 -7.47 -0.09 7.18
CA ALA A 162 -6.29 -0.03 6.31
C ALA A 162 -6.41 1.14 5.31
N LEU A 163 -7.60 1.32 4.73
CA LEU A 163 -7.88 2.39 3.79
C LEU A 163 -7.93 3.77 4.44
N LEU A 164 -8.45 3.88 5.67
CA LEU A 164 -8.41 5.12 6.45
C LEU A 164 -6.97 5.53 6.75
N VAL A 165 -6.13 4.58 7.20
CA VAL A 165 -4.71 4.85 7.45
C VAL A 165 -3.99 5.23 6.16
N ALA A 166 -4.27 4.55 5.04
CA ALA A 166 -3.73 4.94 3.72
C ALA A 166 -4.13 6.37 3.33
N PHE A 167 -5.40 6.75 3.55
CA PHE A 167 -5.91 8.09 3.27
C PHE A 167 -5.23 9.17 4.13
N LEU A 168 -4.75 8.84 5.33
CA LEU A 168 -3.94 9.75 6.15
C LEU A 168 -2.47 9.77 5.75
N LEU A 169 -1.90 8.62 5.37
CA LEU A 169 -0.49 8.48 4.96
C LEU A 169 -0.17 9.24 3.67
N ILE A 170 -1.01 9.05 2.64
CA ILE A 170 -0.79 9.65 1.32
C ILE A 170 -0.58 11.17 1.40
N PRO A 171 -1.47 11.98 2.00
CA PRO A 171 -1.26 13.42 2.08
C PRO A 171 -0.05 13.81 2.94
N LEU A 172 0.32 13.05 3.96
CA LEU A 172 1.53 13.30 4.76
C LEU A 172 2.80 13.13 3.92
N GLU A 173 2.87 12.08 3.09
CA GLU A 173 3.98 11.83 2.17
C GLU A 173 4.04 12.86 1.03
N LEU A 174 2.88 13.18 0.45
CA LEU A 174 2.79 14.20 -0.60
C LEU A 174 3.13 15.59 -0.05
N ALA A 175 2.73 15.92 1.18
CA ALA A 175 3.09 17.18 1.82
C ALA A 175 4.60 17.32 2.00
N GLN A 176 5.30 16.28 2.47
CA GLN A 176 6.76 16.28 2.57
C GLN A 176 7.44 16.51 1.21
N SER A 177 6.94 15.86 0.16
CA SER A 177 7.44 16.03 -1.20
C SER A 177 7.19 17.44 -1.76
N ILE A 178 6.00 18.01 -1.51
CA ILE A 178 5.65 19.37 -1.91
C ILE A 178 6.51 20.41 -1.17
N LEU A 179 6.73 20.21 0.13
CA LEU A 179 7.60 21.07 0.93
C LEU A 179 9.04 21.05 0.40
N ALA A 180 9.56 19.87 0.04
CA ALA A 180 10.86 19.74 -0.60
C ALA A 180 10.94 20.52 -1.93
N LEU A 181 9.95 20.34 -2.81
CA LEU A 181 9.89 21.05 -4.09
C LEU A 181 9.77 22.57 -3.92
N ARG A 182 8.98 23.04 -2.94
CA ARG A 182 8.85 24.47 -2.62
C ARG A 182 10.16 25.03 -2.08
N TYR A 183 10.84 24.31 -1.18
CA TYR A 183 12.12 24.72 -0.63
C TYR A 183 13.18 24.84 -1.74
N LEU A 184 13.35 23.79 -2.56
CA LEU A 184 14.32 23.80 -3.66
C LEU A 184 14.02 24.89 -4.69
N ARG A 185 12.74 25.12 -5.02
CA ARG A 185 12.34 26.21 -5.92
C ARG A 185 12.66 27.58 -5.34
N LYS A 186 12.44 27.79 -4.05
CA LYS A 186 12.75 29.04 -3.36
C LYS A 186 14.25 29.29 -3.31
N LEU A 187 15.02 28.25 -3.00
CA LEU A 187 16.48 28.34 -2.95
C LEU A 187 17.09 28.57 -4.34
N GLN A 188 16.61 27.87 -5.36
CA GLN A 188 17.01 28.09 -6.75
C GLN A 188 16.79 29.56 -7.17
N LYS A 189 15.60 30.12 -6.90
CA LYS A 189 15.30 31.52 -7.23
C LYS A 189 16.21 32.52 -6.53
N ARG A 190 16.62 32.24 -5.29
CA ARG A 190 17.55 33.09 -4.53
C ARG A 190 18.95 33.05 -5.12
N LEU A 191 19.40 31.88 -5.54
CA LEU A 191 20.70 31.71 -6.19
C LEU A 191 20.72 32.37 -7.58
N GLU A 192 19.64 32.24 -8.36
CA GLU A 192 19.47 32.95 -9.64
C GLU A 192 19.49 34.49 -9.49
N SER A 193 19.06 35.02 -8.34
CA SER A 193 19.16 36.45 -8.04
C SER A 193 20.52 36.87 -7.44
N GLY A 194 21.49 35.96 -7.37
CA GLY A 194 22.81 36.22 -6.78
C GLY A 194 22.82 36.30 -5.24
N GLU A 195 21.71 35.94 -4.56
CA GLU A 195 21.68 35.90 -3.11
C GLU A 195 22.33 34.61 -2.60
N GLN A 196 23.23 34.73 -1.63
CA GLN A 196 23.82 33.57 -0.97
C GLN A 196 22.81 32.91 -0.01
N PRO A 197 22.85 31.57 0.17
CA PRO A 197 21.99 30.84 1.12
C PRO A 197 22.12 31.38 2.55
N GLN A 198 21.05 31.31 3.35
CA GLN A 198 21.08 31.80 4.74
C GLN A 198 21.83 30.82 5.66
N ARG A 199 22.99 31.25 6.17
CA ARG A 199 23.99 30.36 6.81
C ARG A 199 23.86 30.20 8.34
N LYS A 200 23.00 31.00 8.98
CA LYS A 200 22.77 31.00 10.44
C LYS A 200 21.27 30.95 10.71
N LYS A 201 20.67 29.80 10.47
CA LYS A 201 19.24 29.62 10.64
C LYS A 201 18.96 28.79 11.89
N ASP A 202 17.98 29.23 12.68
CA ASP A 202 17.62 28.56 13.93
C ASP A 202 16.98 27.20 13.66
N TRP A 203 17.81 26.15 13.66
CA TRP A 203 17.37 24.78 13.43
C TRP A 203 16.54 24.22 14.59
N ARG A 204 16.74 24.72 15.82
CA ARG A 204 16.09 24.20 17.03
C ARG A 204 14.58 24.41 17.05
N SER A 205 14.10 25.53 16.48
CA SER A 205 12.66 25.84 16.40
C SER A 205 11.94 24.98 15.36
N HIS A 206 12.63 24.63 14.28
CA HIS A 206 12.09 23.80 13.18
C HIS A 206 12.23 22.30 13.43
N ALA A 207 13.07 21.89 14.39
CA ALA A 207 13.25 20.49 14.75
C ALA A 207 11.96 19.86 15.27
N LYS A 208 11.35 20.42 16.32
CA LYS A 208 10.17 19.83 16.97
C LYS A 208 9.01 19.49 16.01
N PRO A 209 8.54 20.41 15.13
CA PRO A 209 7.47 20.07 14.19
C PRO A 209 7.90 19.04 13.13
N TYR A 210 9.15 19.07 12.68
CA TYR A 210 9.70 18.06 11.77
C TYR A 210 9.66 16.66 12.40
N TRP A 211 10.13 16.54 13.62
CA TRP A 211 10.15 15.30 14.39
C TRP A 211 8.76 14.76 14.67
N PHE A 212 7.82 15.62 15.06
CA PHE A 212 6.42 15.24 15.23
C PHE A 212 5.84 14.66 13.94
N GLY A 213 6.06 15.33 12.81
CA GLY A 213 5.63 14.82 11.50
C GLY A 213 6.26 13.47 11.14
N LYS A 214 7.55 13.26 11.42
CA LYS A 214 8.23 11.99 11.17
C LYS A 214 7.73 10.85 12.07
N ILE A 215 7.50 11.12 13.35
CA ILE A 215 6.93 10.13 14.28
C ILE A 215 5.51 9.76 13.85
N LEU A 216 4.68 10.76 13.53
CA LEU A 216 3.32 10.53 13.04
C LEU A 216 3.33 9.66 11.77
N ASN A 217 4.19 10.00 10.81
CA ASN A 217 4.34 9.22 9.57
C ASN A 217 4.77 7.78 9.84
N LEU A 218 5.75 7.57 10.73
CA LEU A 218 6.21 6.24 11.12
C LEU A 218 5.10 5.43 11.79
N LEU A 219 4.35 6.03 12.71
CA LEU A 219 3.21 5.37 13.38
C LEU A 219 2.12 4.99 12.38
N SER A 220 1.78 5.89 11.46
CA SER A 220 0.81 5.61 10.41
C SER A 220 1.31 4.49 9.48
N LEU A 221 2.60 4.45 9.15
CA LEU A 221 3.19 3.40 8.30
C LEU A 221 3.16 2.04 9.01
N VAL A 222 3.52 1.99 10.29
CA VAL A 222 3.43 0.76 11.10
C VAL A 222 1.99 0.29 11.20
N ALA A 223 1.03 1.19 11.45
CA ALA A 223 -0.39 0.85 11.50
C ALA A 223 -0.89 0.30 10.14
N PHE A 224 -0.48 0.91 9.03
CA PHE A 224 -0.86 0.46 7.69
C PHE A 224 -0.36 -0.96 7.40
N PHE A 225 0.92 -1.23 7.67
CA PHE A 225 1.48 -2.56 7.51
C PHE A 225 0.82 -3.57 8.46
N TYR A 226 0.55 -3.19 9.72
CA TYR A 226 -0.15 -4.05 10.66
C TYR A 226 -1.52 -4.48 10.13
N PHE A 227 -2.34 -3.55 9.63
CA PHE A 227 -3.66 -3.88 9.07
C PHE A 227 -3.56 -4.73 7.81
N ILE A 228 -2.61 -4.43 6.91
CA ILE A 228 -2.39 -5.24 5.71
C ILE A 228 -1.92 -6.65 6.07
N PHE A 229 -0.94 -6.79 6.96
CA PHE A 229 -0.40 -8.09 7.35
C PHE A 229 -1.38 -8.90 8.17
N SER A 230 -2.25 -8.27 8.97
CA SER A 230 -3.36 -8.97 9.61
C SER A 230 -4.30 -9.53 8.54
N ALA A 231 -4.83 -8.68 7.66
CA ALA A 231 -5.77 -9.13 6.62
C ALA A 231 -5.18 -10.18 5.66
N ALA A 232 -3.93 -9.97 5.21
CA ALA A 232 -3.24 -10.87 4.30
C ALA A 232 -2.70 -12.13 5.00
N GLY A 233 -2.23 -12.00 6.24
CA GLY A 233 -1.69 -13.11 7.03
C GLY A 233 -2.75 -14.15 7.35
N ASP A 234 -3.94 -13.70 7.76
CA ASP A 234 -5.06 -14.59 8.06
C ASP A 234 -5.54 -15.35 6.79
N SER A 235 -5.48 -14.69 5.63
CA SER A 235 -5.78 -15.30 4.32
C SER A 235 -4.68 -16.27 3.85
N LEU A 236 -3.40 -15.92 4.02
CA LEU A 236 -2.25 -16.74 3.57
C LEU A 236 -2.04 -17.99 4.42
N LEU A 237 -2.37 -17.92 5.72
CA LEU A 237 -2.28 -19.04 6.65
C LEU A 237 -3.52 -19.95 6.59
N GLY A 238 -4.51 -19.64 5.74
CA GLY A 238 -5.77 -20.38 5.67
C GLY A 238 -6.52 -20.40 7.01
N THR A 239 -6.33 -19.37 7.85
CA THR A 239 -6.80 -19.40 9.25
C THR A 239 -8.33 -19.42 9.34
N TYR A 240 -9.01 -18.90 8.31
CA TYR A 240 -10.46 -18.91 8.19
C TYR A 240 -11.02 -20.13 7.46
N GLN A 241 -10.15 -20.94 6.86
CA GLN A 241 -10.53 -22.07 6.02
C GLN A 241 -10.75 -23.30 6.92
N GLN A 242 -11.97 -23.79 6.93
CA GLN A 242 -12.37 -24.96 7.71
C GLN A 242 -12.94 -26.02 6.78
N SER A 243 -12.79 -27.28 7.18
CA SER A 243 -13.47 -28.40 6.51
C SER A 243 -14.96 -28.28 6.77
N LEU A 244 -15.78 -28.35 5.72
CA LEU A 244 -17.23 -28.30 5.83
C LEU A 244 -17.77 -29.43 6.71
N LYS A 245 -17.07 -30.57 6.80
CA LYS A 245 -17.42 -31.72 7.64
C LYS A 245 -17.32 -31.44 9.14
N GLU A 246 -16.45 -30.51 9.52
CA GLU A 246 -16.15 -30.17 10.92
C GLU A 246 -16.90 -28.90 11.37
N TYR A 247 -17.49 -28.16 10.42
CA TYR A 247 -18.27 -26.97 10.67
C TYR A 247 -19.64 -27.32 11.27
N LYS A 248 -19.99 -26.72 12.41
CA LYS A 248 -21.22 -27.02 13.18
C LYS A 248 -22.15 -25.82 13.36
N GLU A 249 -21.74 -24.64 12.91
CA GLU A 249 -22.58 -23.45 13.01
C GLU A 249 -23.64 -23.45 11.91
N PRO A 250 -24.83 -22.88 12.17
CA PRO A 250 -25.90 -22.83 11.17
C PRO A 250 -25.49 -21.91 10.01
N LEU A 251 -25.65 -22.40 8.79
CA LEU A 251 -25.45 -21.61 7.58
C LEU A 251 -26.71 -20.81 7.25
N PRO A 252 -26.60 -19.55 6.78
CA PRO A 252 -27.74 -18.75 6.35
C PRO A 252 -28.27 -19.16 4.97
N PHE A 253 -27.75 -20.23 4.38
CA PHE A 253 -28.12 -20.72 3.06
C PHE A 253 -28.04 -22.25 3.02
N SER A 254 -28.79 -22.83 2.09
CA SER A 254 -28.89 -24.25 1.81
C SER A 254 -27.63 -24.79 1.13
N THR A 255 -27.28 -26.04 1.43
CA THR A 255 -26.16 -26.77 0.81
C THR A 255 -26.66 -27.82 -0.20
N ILE A 256 -25.77 -28.52 -0.91
CA ILE A 256 -26.18 -29.61 -1.83
C ILE A 256 -27.03 -30.67 -1.10
N GLU A 257 -26.79 -30.90 0.20
CA GLU A 257 -27.57 -31.83 1.02
C GLU A 257 -29.04 -31.40 1.16
N ASP A 258 -29.29 -30.09 1.24
CA ASP A 258 -30.63 -29.51 1.39
C ASP A 258 -31.36 -29.35 0.06
N MET A 259 -30.63 -29.38 -1.07
CA MET A 259 -31.19 -29.21 -2.40
C MET A 259 -31.94 -30.45 -2.90
N ALA A 260 -31.57 -31.65 -2.43
CA ALA A 260 -32.11 -32.90 -2.92
C ALA A 260 -32.24 -33.95 -1.81
N GLU A 261 -33.43 -34.53 -1.66
CA GLU A 261 -33.65 -35.63 -0.72
C GLU A 261 -33.04 -36.94 -1.27
N GLY A 262 -32.06 -37.51 -0.57
CA GLY A 262 -31.40 -38.74 -1.00
C GLY A 262 -30.24 -39.20 -0.13
N GLU A 263 -29.52 -40.23 -0.57
CA GLU A 263 -28.26 -40.63 0.06
C GLU A 263 -27.15 -39.65 -0.33
N PHE A 264 -26.78 -38.77 0.60
CA PHE A 264 -25.72 -37.77 0.44
C PHE A 264 -24.33 -38.38 0.70
N ARG A 265 -23.36 -38.07 -0.18
CA ARG A 265 -21.95 -38.41 -0.02
C ARG A 265 -21.06 -37.26 -0.49
N TYR A 266 -20.07 -36.90 0.32
CA TYR A 266 -19.02 -35.98 -0.08
C TYR A 266 -18.15 -36.60 -1.18
N ASP A 267 -17.84 -35.82 -2.22
CA ASP A 267 -16.83 -36.18 -3.21
C ASP A 267 -15.50 -35.50 -2.86
N ASP A 268 -14.63 -36.25 -2.18
CA ASP A 268 -13.33 -35.77 -1.69
C ASP A 268 -12.24 -35.93 -2.78
N PHE A 269 -12.41 -35.28 -3.92
CA PHE A 269 -11.35 -35.23 -4.93
C PHE A 269 -10.31 -34.13 -4.61
N GLY A 270 -9.41 -34.41 -3.67
CA GLY A 270 -8.31 -33.54 -3.26
C GLY A 270 -8.62 -32.63 -2.08
N ASP A 271 -7.57 -32.05 -1.47
CA ASP A 271 -7.64 -31.31 -0.20
C ASP A 271 -8.42 -29.98 -0.29
N TRP A 272 -8.86 -29.56 -1.48
CA TRP A 272 -9.43 -28.22 -1.76
C TRP A 272 -10.96 -28.25 -1.91
N ASN A 273 -11.56 -29.44 -1.81
CA ASN A 273 -12.99 -29.65 -1.89
C ASN A 273 -13.63 -29.63 -0.50
N ASN A 274 -14.91 -29.25 -0.42
CA ASN A 274 -15.70 -29.24 0.82
C ASN A 274 -15.10 -28.33 1.89
N GLN A 275 -14.84 -27.08 1.52
CA GLN A 275 -14.25 -26.07 2.38
C GLN A 275 -15.18 -24.90 2.57
N ILE A 276 -15.15 -24.35 3.78
CA ILE A 276 -15.86 -23.12 4.12
C ILE A 276 -14.85 -22.11 4.67
N GLU A 277 -14.95 -20.88 4.19
CA GLU A 277 -14.19 -19.76 4.68
C GLU A 277 -15.15 -18.72 5.28
N VAL A 278 -15.02 -18.47 6.58
CA VAL A 278 -15.84 -17.48 7.29
C VAL A 278 -14.96 -16.32 7.72
N ARG A 279 -15.22 -15.14 7.15
CA ARG A 279 -14.54 -13.89 7.48
C ARG A 279 -15.53 -12.89 8.04
N SER A 280 -15.04 -11.97 8.87
CA SER A 280 -15.83 -10.85 9.36
C SER A 280 -15.00 -9.57 9.31
N ASN A 281 -15.65 -8.46 8.97
CA ASN A 281 -15.06 -7.14 9.09
C ASN A 281 -16.12 -6.11 9.51
N TRP A 282 -15.70 -4.87 9.74
CA TRP A 282 -16.60 -3.82 10.22
C TRP A 282 -17.67 -3.39 9.19
N LEU A 283 -17.42 -3.61 7.89
CA LEU A 283 -18.33 -3.25 6.79
C LEU A 283 -19.31 -4.37 6.45
N ALA A 284 -18.89 -5.62 6.60
CA ALA A 284 -19.63 -6.84 6.37
C ALA A 284 -19.37 -7.80 7.55
N PRO A 285 -20.26 -7.81 8.55
CA PRO A 285 -20.12 -8.64 9.74
C PRO A 285 -19.99 -10.13 9.45
N SER A 286 -20.57 -10.62 8.35
CA SER A 286 -20.43 -12.00 7.91
C SER A 286 -20.11 -12.05 6.41
N ILE A 287 -19.00 -12.70 6.08
CA ILE A 287 -18.59 -13.03 4.71
C ILE A 287 -18.31 -14.52 4.70
N ILE A 288 -19.05 -15.28 3.91
CA ILE A 288 -18.92 -16.73 3.84
C ILE A 288 -18.63 -17.13 2.40
N GLU A 289 -17.52 -17.84 2.18
CA GLU A 289 -17.20 -18.48 0.90
C GLU A 289 -17.27 -20.00 1.10
N LEU A 290 -18.18 -20.67 0.40
CA LEU A 290 -18.36 -22.12 0.44
C LEU A 290 -17.94 -22.72 -0.89
N HIS A 291 -17.16 -23.80 -0.81
CA HIS A 291 -16.83 -24.67 -1.92
C HIS A 291 -17.21 -26.10 -1.55
N GLN A 292 -18.33 -26.60 -2.08
CA GLN A 292 -18.84 -27.94 -1.78
C GLN A 292 -18.87 -28.80 -3.04
N THR A 293 -18.46 -30.06 -2.94
CA THR A 293 -18.56 -31.08 -4.00
C THR A 293 -19.16 -32.34 -3.43
N ALA A 294 -20.29 -32.75 -3.98
CA ALA A 294 -21.04 -33.85 -3.40
C ALA A 294 -21.86 -34.60 -4.45
N GLN A 295 -22.19 -35.83 -4.07
CA GLN A 295 -23.05 -36.74 -4.80
C GLN A 295 -24.28 -37.04 -3.96
N VAL A 296 -25.46 -36.80 -4.53
CA VAL A 296 -26.75 -37.15 -3.93
C VAL A 296 -27.43 -38.17 -4.83
N LYS A 297 -27.68 -39.36 -4.28
CA LYS A 297 -28.48 -40.38 -4.96
C LYS A 297 -29.93 -40.23 -4.53
N MET A 298 -30.78 -39.77 -5.44
CA MET A 298 -32.20 -39.54 -5.19
C MET A 298 -32.98 -40.87 -5.14
N ALA A 299 -34.17 -40.85 -4.53
CA ALA A 299 -35.01 -42.03 -4.36
C ALA A 299 -35.51 -42.65 -5.68
N ASP A 300 -35.56 -41.86 -6.76
CA ASP A 300 -35.92 -42.29 -8.11
C ASP A 300 -34.77 -42.99 -8.86
N GLY A 301 -33.59 -43.08 -8.24
CA GLY A 301 -32.38 -43.66 -8.82
C GLY A 301 -31.55 -42.70 -9.67
N SER A 302 -31.98 -41.44 -9.82
CA SER A 302 -31.16 -40.40 -10.43
C SER A 302 -30.00 -39.99 -9.50
N LEU A 303 -28.91 -39.54 -10.10
CA LEU A 303 -27.69 -39.14 -9.40
C LEU A 303 -27.44 -37.66 -9.69
N LEU A 304 -27.42 -36.86 -8.63
CA LEU A 304 -26.96 -35.48 -8.64
C LEU A 304 -25.50 -35.44 -8.17
N ASP A 305 -24.60 -35.39 -9.13
CA ASP A 305 -23.17 -35.17 -8.96
C ASP A 305 -22.78 -33.78 -9.46
N GLY A 306 -22.01 -33.05 -8.67
CA GLY A 306 -21.62 -31.68 -8.99
C GLY A 306 -20.95 -30.93 -7.83
N GLY A 307 -20.79 -29.63 -8.01
CA GLY A 307 -20.28 -28.75 -6.98
C GLY A 307 -20.95 -27.38 -6.93
N LEU A 308 -20.95 -26.84 -5.74
CA LEU A 308 -21.68 -25.64 -5.34
C LEU A 308 -20.69 -24.65 -4.74
N ASN A 309 -20.57 -23.51 -5.40
CA ASN A 309 -19.76 -22.39 -4.94
C ASN A 309 -20.68 -21.27 -4.48
N ILE A 310 -20.67 -20.96 -3.19
CA ILE A 310 -21.50 -19.89 -2.62
C ILE A 310 -20.59 -18.79 -2.09
N THR A 311 -20.95 -17.55 -2.37
CA THR A 311 -20.37 -16.37 -1.73
C THR A 311 -21.50 -15.57 -1.12
N TYR A 312 -21.51 -15.47 0.21
CA TYR A 312 -22.50 -14.73 0.99
C TYR A 312 -21.86 -13.52 1.66
N PHE A 313 -22.54 -12.38 1.60
CA PHE A 313 -22.19 -11.16 2.31
C PHE A 313 -23.40 -10.67 3.10
N ASP A 314 -23.25 -10.56 4.42
CA ASP A 314 -24.10 -9.73 5.27
C ASP A 314 -23.41 -8.38 5.44
N CYS A 315 -23.94 -7.34 4.78
CA CYS A 315 -23.37 -6.00 4.77
C CYS A 315 -23.99 -5.12 5.86
N ARG A 316 -23.27 -4.11 6.32
CA ARG A 316 -23.84 -3.16 7.29
C ARG A 316 -24.87 -2.20 6.69
N TRP A 317 -24.88 -2.04 5.38
CA TRP A 317 -25.76 -1.12 4.65
C TRP A 317 -26.31 -1.74 3.36
N ASN A 318 -27.58 -1.48 3.07
CA ASN A 318 -28.30 -2.07 1.93
C ASN A 318 -27.65 -1.76 0.57
N TRP A 319 -27.23 -0.50 0.36
CA TRP A 319 -26.59 -0.09 -0.90
C TRP A 319 -25.29 -0.86 -1.20
N MET A 320 -24.60 -1.38 -0.17
CA MET A 320 -23.38 -2.17 -0.35
C MET A 320 -23.67 -3.52 -0.98
N ALA A 321 -24.76 -4.20 -0.56
CA ALA A 321 -25.11 -5.52 -1.07
C ALA A 321 -25.41 -5.45 -2.58
N GLU A 322 -26.23 -4.47 -2.99
CA GLU A 322 -26.52 -4.21 -4.40
C GLU A 322 -25.27 -3.80 -5.20
N SER A 323 -24.40 -2.97 -4.61
CA SER A 323 -23.15 -2.57 -5.26
C SER A 323 -22.21 -3.76 -5.43
N LEU A 324 -22.04 -4.60 -4.41
CA LEU A 324 -21.24 -5.83 -4.48
C LEU A 324 -21.77 -6.80 -5.54
N ALA A 325 -23.09 -6.96 -5.62
CA ALA A 325 -23.74 -7.78 -6.65
C ALA A 325 -23.35 -7.31 -8.07
N LYS A 326 -23.44 -5.99 -8.33
CA LYS A 326 -23.07 -5.40 -9.62
C LYS A 326 -21.57 -5.52 -9.92
N GLU A 327 -20.71 -5.29 -8.91
CA GLU A 327 -19.25 -5.45 -9.06
C GLU A 327 -18.89 -6.90 -9.41
N ARG A 328 -19.47 -7.88 -8.73
CA ARG A 328 -19.25 -9.32 -8.99
C ARG A 328 -19.74 -9.73 -10.38
N GLN A 329 -20.93 -9.30 -10.78
CA GLN A 329 -21.44 -9.55 -12.12
C GLN A 329 -20.50 -8.96 -13.20
N LEU A 330 -20.02 -7.73 -13.00
CA LEU A 330 -19.09 -7.08 -13.94
C LEU A 330 -17.74 -7.81 -13.99
N TYR A 331 -17.26 -8.30 -12.85
CA TYR A 331 -16.05 -9.10 -12.76
C TYR A 331 -16.19 -10.41 -13.54
N ASP A 332 -17.27 -11.16 -13.32
CA ASP A 332 -17.56 -12.44 -13.99
C ASP A 332 -17.72 -12.24 -15.50
N LYS A 333 -18.45 -11.19 -15.92
CA LYS A 333 -18.60 -10.81 -17.32
C LYS A 333 -17.27 -10.49 -18.00
N ARG A 334 -16.33 -9.83 -17.31
CA ARG A 334 -14.98 -9.54 -17.85
C ARG A 334 -14.13 -10.79 -17.90
N ARG A 335 -14.18 -11.65 -16.87
CA ARG A 335 -13.40 -12.89 -16.76
C ARG A 335 -13.83 -13.93 -17.78
N SER A 336 -15.13 -14.17 -17.91
CA SER A 336 -15.71 -15.22 -18.77
C SER A 336 -16.48 -14.64 -19.95
N SER A 337 -15.95 -13.58 -20.56
CA SER A 337 -16.58 -12.88 -21.69
C SER A 337 -17.04 -13.79 -22.84
N LYS A 338 -16.40 -14.95 -23.04
CA LYS A 338 -16.77 -15.94 -24.08
C LYS A 338 -17.96 -16.82 -23.72
N HIS A 339 -18.18 -17.08 -22.43
CA HIS A 339 -19.24 -17.97 -21.93
C HIS A 339 -20.41 -17.19 -21.31
N TYR A 340 -20.25 -15.88 -21.15
CA TYR A 340 -21.26 -15.01 -20.55
C TYR A 340 -22.54 -14.95 -21.38
N GLN A 341 -23.60 -15.56 -20.84
CA GLN A 341 -24.94 -15.49 -21.40
C GLN A 341 -25.93 -15.28 -20.26
N LEU A 342 -26.84 -14.32 -20.41
CA LEU A 342 -27.93 -14.11 -19.46
C LEU A 342 -28.90 -15.29 -19.51
N LEU A 343 -29.35 -15.72 -18.34
CA LEU A 343 -30.36 -16.76 -18.19
C LEU A 343 -31.67 -16.09 -17.75
N GLU A 344 -32.79 -16.57 -18.26
CA GLU A 344 -34.10 -16.04 -17.86
C GLU A 344 -34.43 -16.53 -16.44
N LEU A 345 -34.82 -15.59 -15.59
CA LEU A 345 -35.35 -15.84 -14.26
C LEU A 345 -36.81 -15.37 -14.24
N PRO A 346 -37.71 -16.12 -13.60
CA PRO A 346 -38.99 -15.58 -13.15
C PRO A 346 -38.80 -14.30 -12.31
N ASP A 347 -39.80 -13.44 -12.32
CA ASP A 347 -39.80 -12.27 -11.43
C ASP A 347 -40.00 -12.75 -9.99
N TYR A 348 -38.92 -12.70 -9.22
CA TYR A 348 -38.92 -13.05 -7.82
C TYR A 348 -38.94 -11.75 -7.01
N ASP A 349 -39.76 -11.72 -5.97
CA ASP A 349 -39.95 -10.59 -5.06
C ASP A 349 -38.70 -10.35 -4.19
N VAL A 350 -37.58 -9.96 -4.80
CA VAL A 350 -36.31 -9.64 -4.13
C VAL A 350 -35.72 -8.35 -4.69
N ASP A 351 -34.93 -7.63 -3.90
CA ASP A 351 -34.39 -6.31 -4.30
C ASP A 351 -33.57 -6.34 -5.59
N TYR A 352 -32.79 -7.41 -5.80
CA TYR A 352 -32.05 -7.62 -7.04
C TYR A 352 -31.79 -9.11 -7.29
N ALA A 353 -32.15 -9.60 -8.48
CA ALA A 353 -31.86 -10.96 -8.93
C ALA A 353 -31.34 -10.97 -10.36
N ILE A 354 -30.31 -11.77 -10.62
CA ILE A 354 -29.79 -11.99 -11.97
C ILE A 354 -29.17 -13.37 -12.11
N ALA A 355 -29.45 -14.05 -13.23
CA ALA A 355 -28.84 -15.31 -13.60
C ALA A 355 -28.03 -15.16 -14.88
N TYR A 356 -26.87 -15.80 -14.92
CA TYR A 356 -26.00 -15.83 -16.08
C TYR A 356 -25.10 -17.05 -16.06
N ASN A 357 -24.50 -17.38 -17.20
CA ASN A 357 -23.50 -18.42 -17.30
C ASN A 357 -22.09 -17.83 -17.15
N ASP A 358 -21.34 -18.24 -16.13
CA ASP A 358 -19.93 -17.88 -15.89
C ASP A 358 -19.10 -19.17 -15.90
N ILE A 359 -19.03 -19.82 -17.06
CA ILE A 359 -18.63 -21.24 -17.27
C ILE A 359 -19.70 -22.22 -16.77
N PHE A 360 -20.28 -21.94 -15.60
CA PHE A 360 -21.41 -22.65 -15.04
C PHE A 360 -22.57 -21.71 -14.71
N PRO A 361 -23.81 -22.22 -14.64
CA PRO A 361 -24.97 -21.43 -14.19
C PRO A 361 -24.70 -20.76 -12.84
N THR A 362 -24.76 -19.43 -12.84
CA THR A 362 -24.49 -18.58 -11.69
C THR A 362 -25.66 -17.62 -11.49
N VAL A 363 -26.07 -17.45 -10.23
CA VAL A 363 -27.14 -16.55 -9.82
C VAL A 363 -26.62 -15.63 -8.73
N ILE A 364 -26.93 -14.34 -8.84
CA ILE A 364 -26.71 -13.36 -7.78
C ILE A 364 -28.07 -12.86 -7.32
N LEU A 365 -28.30 -12.96 -6.01
CA LEU A 365 -29.48 -12.49 -5.30
C LEU A 365 -29.06 -11.44 -4.26
N VAL A 366 -29.90 -10.43 -4.07
CA VAL A 366 -29.77 -9.42 -3.02
C VAL A 366 -31.13 -9.20 -2.39
N GLU A 367 -31.15 -9.17 -1.07
CA GLU A 367 -32.31 -8.79 -0.26
C GLU A 367 -31.81 -7.96 0.92
N ASP A 368 -32.34 -6.75 1.09
CA ASP A 368 -31.93 -5.78 2.10
C ASP A 368 -30.42 -5.49 2.07
N ASN A 369 -29.69 -6.02 3.05
CA ASN A 369 -28.28 -5.86 3.26
C ASN A 369 -27.48 -7.14 2.96
N ARG A 370 -28.14 -8.18 2.45
CA ARG A 370 -27.55 -9.48 2.17
C ARG A 370 -27.34 -9.66 0.67
N MET A 371 -26.19 -10.21 0.29
CA MET A 371 -25.90 -10.62 -1.09
C MET A 371 -25.48 -12.07 -1.10
N LEU A 372 -26.06 -12.85 -2.02
CA LEU A 372 -25.77 -14.26 -2.21
C LEU A 372 -25.43 -14.50 -3.69
N ARG A 373 -24.22 -14.95 -3.96
CA ARG A 373 -23.79 -15.43 -5.28
C ARG A 373 -23.65 -16.95 -5.23
N VAL A 374 -24.42 -17.64 -6.05
CA VAL A 374 -24.43 -19.10 -6.13
C VAL A 374 -24.00 -19.52 -7.53
N SER A 375 -22.95 -20.31 -7.64
CA SER A 375 -22.51 -20.94 -8.88
C SER A 375 -22.62 -22.44 -8.71
N PHE A 376 -23.46 -23.08 -9.51
CA PHE A 376 -23.74 -24.50 -9.41
C PHE A 376 -23.33 -25.22 -10.70
N TYR A 377 -22.38 -26.15 -10.59
CA TYR A 377 -21.96 -26.98 -11.71
C TYR A 377 -22.38 -28.43 -11.46
N GLN A 378 -22.83 -29.09 -12.52
CA GLN A 378 -23.35 -30.45 -12.45
C GLN A 378 -22.59 -31.33 -13.44
N THR A 379 -22.06 -32.44 -12.95
CA THR A 379 -21.34 -33.49 -13.70
C THR A 379 -22.14 -34.79 -13.83
N SER A 380 -23.36 -34.75 -13.31
CA SER A 380 -24.37 -35.80 -13.33
C SER A 380 -24.59 -36.39 -14.74
N PRO A 381 -24.47 -37.72 -14.93
CA PRO A 381 -24.66 -38.34 -16.24
C PRO A 381 -26.13 -38.43 -16.68
N ASN A 382 -27.07 -38.49 -15.73
CA ASN A 382 -28.46 -38.88 -15.99
C ASN A 382 -29.51 -37.83 -15.62
N TYR A 383 -29.13 -36.78 -14.88
CA TYR A 383 -30.04 -35.75 -14.39
C TYR A 383 -29.31 -34.41 -14.36
N THR A 384 -30.03 -33.32 -14.61
CA THR A 384 -29.50 -31.97 -14.43
C THR A 384 -30.63 -31.15 -13.85
N MET A 385 -30.46 -30.72 -12.60
CA MET A 385 -31.41 -29.89 -11.89
C MET A 385 -31.56 -28.55 -12.63
N PRO A 386 -32.76 -28.25 -13.16
CA PRO A 386 -33.00 -27.02 -13.90
C PRO A 386 -32.94 -25.80 -12.98
N LEU A 387 -32.66 -24.66 -13.58
CA LEU A 387 -32.52 -23.39 -12.86
C LEU A 387 -33.78 -22.99 -12.09
N GLU A 388 -34.95 -23.35 -12.60
CA GLU A 388 -36.24 -23.12 -11.96
C GLU A 388 -36.45 -23.95 -10.68
N GLU A 389 -35.70 -25.04 -10.49
CA GLU A 389 -35.84 -25.93 -9.33
C GLU A 389 -34.90 -25.51 -8.19
N TRP A 390 -33.64 -25.19 -8.49
CA TRP A 390 -32.68 -24.87 -7.43
C TRP A 390 -32.67 -23.39 -7.00
N VAL A 391 -32.99 -22.44 -7.88
CA VAL A 391 -32.97 -21.01 -7.52
C VAL A 391 -33.99 -20.63 -6.44
N PRO A 392 -35.25 -21.15 -6.45
CA PRO A 392 -36.22 -20.85 -5.39
C PRO A 392 -35.75 -21.22 -3.97
N ILE A 393 -34.88 -22.24 -3.85
CA ILE A 393 -34.29 -22.65 -2.56
C ILE A 393 -33.48 -21.49 -1.97
N PHE A 394 -32.57 -20.92 -2.76
CA PHE A 394 -31.72 -19.81 -2.33
C PHE A 394 -32.46 -18.48 -2.18
N ILE A 395 -33.59 -18.30 -2.87
CA ILE A 395 -34.48 -17.15 -2.65
C ILE A 395 -35.14 -17.23 -1.28
N LYS A 396 -35.54 -18.43 -0.86
CA LYS A 396 -36.08 -18.63 0.49
C LYS A 396 -35.01 -18.39 1.56
N ASP A 397 -33.76 -18.73 1.26
CA ASP A 397 -32.64 -18.52 2.17
C ASP A 397 -32.32 -17.03 2.36
N ILE A 398 -32.22 -16.27 1.28
CA ILE A 398 -31.85 -14.85 1.37
C ILE A 398 -32.92 -13.98 2.06
N LYS A 399 -34.18 -14.45 2.09
CA LYS A 399 -35.31 -13.79 2.76
C LYS A 399 -35.40 -14.07 4.26
N GLN A 400 -34.78 -15.16 4.74
CA GLN A 400 -34.71 -15.48 6.18
C GLN A 400 -33.64 -14.64 6.83
#